data_AF-A0A3A4PQ27-F1
#
_entry.id   AF-A0A3A4PQ27-F1
#
_cell.length_a   1.000
_cell.length_b   1.000
_cell.length_c   1.000
_cell.angle_alpha   90.00
_cell.angle_beta   90.00
_cell.angle_gamma   90.00
#
_symmetry.space_group_name_H-M   'P 1'
#
loop_
_entity.id
_entity.type
_entity.pdbx_description
1 polymer ?
#
loop_
_entity_poly.entity_id
_entity_poly.type
_entity_poly.pdbx_seq_one_letter_code
_entity_poly.pdbx_strand_id
1 'polypeptide(L)'
;MAGDWWDRLIVRRGHLFSASVMVGVLLGAPMAMPQQPRSDPTEAKAPQSETETGPGGKRVAFAPGVTLDWGRKAVEVAGVVVLREGPLELLACSPRTREHESIIRVDARPVDIFKAMGLVGIEPGKPVRYDEEKDAWLPPVGEAVDLRIVYEHAGRRRAVAAADWLLDVHRKAPPEGVEWVFAGSMVFEGGEFGATVDGTVVCVVDFSTALIAISGLHTAANESLWLAANTEAIPPLGTECALVIRSAARATLVVTLTADGRLTLKEKPVTFAELALLQRQDDRVIELRVDAGTADAEVSRAAAEMVKAGVPLETIRIVKPKADGPAQTKPAP
;
A
#
# COMPACT_ATOMS: atom_id res chain seq x y z
N MET A 1 46.27 7.77 35.71
CA MET A 1 45.29 8.77 35.23
C MET A 1 44.09 7.98 34.75
N ALA A 2 43.21 7.63 35.70
CA ALA A 2 41.93 8.29 35.97
C ALA A 2 40.89 7.84 34.93
N GLY A 3 39.86 7.05 35.21
CA GLY A 3 39.13 6.86 36.47
C GLY A 3 37.69 7.30 36.25
N ASP A 4 36.77 6.35 36.37
CA ASP A 4 35.36 6.49 36.75
C ASP A 4 34.44 7.41 35.92
N TRP A 5 33.64 6.78 35.05
CA TRP A 5 32.48 7.40 34.38
C TRP A 5 31.19 6.56 34.48
N TRP A 6 31.03 5.77 35.55
CA TRP A 6 29.85 4.92 35.76
C TRP A 6 29.06 5.19 37.06
N ASP A 7 29.39 6.21 37.84
CA ASP A 7 28.88 6.34 39.22
C ASP A 7 28.03 7.59 39.51
N ARG A 8 27.00 7.85 38.69
CA ARG A 8 25.94 8.82 39.03
C ARG A 8 24.56 8.43 38.50
N LEU A 9 23.87 7.52 39.19
CA LEU A 9 22.41 7.62 39.33
C LEU A 9 21.85 6.75 40.47
N ILE A 10 22.11 7.10 41.73
CA ILE A 10 21.32 6.59 42.87
C ILE A 10 21.02 7.74 43.87
N VAL A 11 19.71 7.92 44.12
CA VAL A 11 19.04 8.48 45.32
C VAL A 11 19.13 9.99 45.57
N ARG A 12 17.94 10.62 45.55
CA ARG A 12 17.50 11.48 46.65
C ARG A 12 16.07 11.15 47.08
N ARG A 13 15.98 10.62 48.30
CA ARG A 13 14.81 10.63 49.21
C ARG A 13 14.72 12.00 49.91
N GLY A 14 13.50 12.32 50.36
CA GLY A 14 13.20 13.33 51.39
C GLY A 14 12.37 14.49 50.84
N HIS A 15 11.23 14.91 51.39
CA HIS A 15 10.65 14.69 52.71
C HIS A 15 9.12 14.79 52.67
N LEU A 16 8.55 14.02 53.60
CA LEU A 16 7.22 14.11 54.20
C LEU A 16 6.66 15.55 54.26
N PHE A 17 5.45 15.73 53.73
CA PHE A 17 4.47 16.63 54.34
C PHE A 17 3.13 15.90 54.36
N SER A 18 2.78 15.42 55.54
CA SER A 18 1.44 14.98 55.89
C SER A 18 0.58 16.24 56.02
N ALA A 19 -0.40 16.39 55.16
CA ALA A 19 -1.51 17.32 55.36
C ALA A 19 -2.81 16.50 55.32
N SER A 20 -3.18 16.00 56.48
CA SER A 20 -4.53 15.50 56.75
C SER A 20 -5.52 16.63 56.53
N VAL A 21 -6.16 16.66 55.35
CA VAL A 21 -7.41 17.39 55.16
C VAL A 21 -8.55 16.41 55.37
N MET A 22 -9.10 16.51 56.56
CA MET A 22 -10.31 15.84 57.02
C MET A 22 -11.50 16.42 56.24
N VAL A 23 -11.85 15.80 55.11
CA VAL A 23 -13.12 16.10 54.41
C VAL A 23 -14.19 15.27 55.10
N GLY A 24 -15.05 15.97 55.85
CA GLY A 24 -16.16 15.39 56.59
C GLY A 24 -17.11 14.65 55.65
N VAL A 25 -17.44 13.42 56.05
CA VAL A 25 -18.59 12.67 55.55
C VAL A 25 -19.86 13.42 55.98
N LEU A 26 -20.39 14.25 55.09
CA LEU A 26 -21.76 14.74 55.19
C LEU A 26 -22.68 13.59 54.76
N LEU A 27 -23.32 12.97 55.75
CA LEU A 27 -24.49 12.11 55.58
C LEU A 27 -25.64 12.97 55.00
N GLY A 28 -25.64 13.11 53.68
CA GLY A 28 -26.76 13.65 52.93
C GLY A 28 -27.87 12.61 52.84
N ALA A 29 -29.06 12.97 53.32
CA ALA A 29 -30.29 12.21 53.14
C ALA A 29 -30.52 11.89 51.64
N PRO A 30 -31.15 10.75 51.30
CA PRO A 30 -31.43 10.43 49.91
C PRO A 30 -32.43 11.45 49.34
N MET A 31 -31.97 12.36 48.49
CA MET A 31 -32.85 13.09 47.59
C MET A 31 -33.42 12.08 46.60
N ALA A 32 -34.73 11.82 46.71
CA ALA A 32 -35.48 11.12 45.69
C ALA A 32 -35.43 11.92 44.39
N MET A 33 -34.65 11.44 43.42
CA MET A 33 -34.69 11.98 42.06
C MET A 33 -36.02 11.56 41.41
N PRO A 34 -36.77 12.48 40.78
CA PRO A 34 -37.95 12.10 40.01
C PRO A 34 -37.51 11.23 38.83
N GLN A 35 -38.08 10.03 38.76
CA GLN A 35 -37.85 9.10 37.66
C GLN A 35 -38.38 9.73 36.36
N GLN A 36 -37.47 10.02 35.43
CA GLN A 36 -37.86 10.28 34.04
C GLN A 36 -38.44 9.00 33.43
N PRO A 37 -39.53 9.08 32.65
CA PRO A 37 -40.13 7.92 32.02
C PRO A 37 -39.14 7.26 31.05
N ARG A 38 -38.99 5.94 31.18
CA ARG A 38 -38.23 5.09 30.26
C ARG A 38 -38.85 5.18 28.86
N SER A 39 -38.10 5.71 27.91
CA SER A 39 -38.35 5.49 26.48
C SER A 39 -37.65 4.20 26.06
N ASP A 40 -38.40 3.24 25.56
CA ASP A 40 -37.88 2.01 24.95
C ASP A 40 -36.92 2.32 23.78
N PRO A 41 -35.91 1.46 23.53
CA PRO A 41 -34.92 1.69 22.50
C PRO A 41 -35.55 1.54 21.11
N THR A 42 -35.77 2.68 20.45
CA THR A 42 -35.99 2.70 18.99
C THR A 42 -34.66 2.38 18.33
N GLU A 43 -34.63 1.24 17.64
CA GLU A 43 -33.57 0.75 16.77
C GLU A 43 -33.13 1.84 15.79
N ALA A 44 -32.05 2.54 16.15
CA ALA A 44 -31.42 3.56 15.32
C ALA A 44 -30.67 2.87 14.17
N LYS A 45 -31.37 2.71 13.05
CA LYS A 45 -30.79 2.32 11.77
C LYS A 45 -29.66 3.30 11.41
N ALA A 46 -28.44 2.79 11.33
CA ALA A 46 -27.24 3.56 11.02
C ALA A 46 -27.39 4.34 9.69
N PRO A 47 -26.83 5.56 9.58
CA PRO A 47 -26.86 6.30 8.32
C PRO A 47 -26.00 5.59 7.29
N GLN A 48 -26.65 5.06 6.25
CA GLN A 48 -26.00 4.60 5.04
C GLN A 48 -25.41 5.83 4.34
N SER A 49 -24.12 6.07 4.53
CA SER A 49 -23.36 7.03 3.72
C SER A 49 -23.14 6.42 2.34
N GLU A 50 -24.12 6.57 1.46
CA GLU A 50 -23.92 6.49 0.01
C GLU A 50 -22.88 7.54 -0.36
N THR A 51 -21.63 7.12 -0.56
CA THR A 51 -20.54 8.01 -0.95
C THR A 51 -20.13 7.70 -2.38
N GLU A 52 -20.75 8.45 -3.28
CA GLU A 52 -20.26 8.97 -4.56
C GLU A 52 -19.64 8.00 -5.57
N THR A 53 -20.46 7.70 -6.59
CA THR A 53 -20.13 7.11 -7.88
C THR A 53 -19.36 8.10 -8.76
N GLY A 54 -18.03 7.95 -8.80
CA GLY A 54 -17.22 8.41 -9.94
C GLY A 54 -17.29 7.41 -11.10
N PRO A 55 -16.99 7.81 -12.37
CA PRO A 55 -17.12 6.93 -13.52
C PRO A 55 -15.94 5.93 -13.58
N GLY A 56 -16.13 4.76 -12.99
CA GLY A 56 -15.22 3.62 -13.11
C GLY A 56 -15.43 2.60 -11.99
N GLY A 57 -15.82 1.38 -12.35
CA GLY A 57 -15.80 0.21 -11.45
C GLY A 57 -16.80 0.22 -10.30
N LYS A 58 -17.44 -0.91 -10.05
CA LYS A 58 -18.23 -1.08 -8.82
C LYS A 58 -17.24 -1.16 -7.64
N ARG A 59 -17.23 -0.18 -6.74
CA ARG A 59 -16.58 -0.31 -5.43
C ARG A 59 -17.51 -1.07 -4.48
N VAL A 60 -17.02 -2.06 -3.75
CA VAL A 60 -17.82 -2.93 -2.89
C VAL A 60 -17.11 -3.14 -1.56
N ALA A 61 -17.76 -2.78 -0.45
CA ALA A 61 -17.31 -3.16 0.88
C ALA A 61 -17.34 -4.69 1.01
N PHE A 62 -16.20 -5.30 1.29
CA PHE A 62 -16.03 -6.76 1.33
C PHE A 62 -15.99 -7.29 2.76
N ALA A 63 -15.25 -6.62 3.63
CA ALA A 63 -15.11 -6.92 5.05
C ALA A 63 -14.85 -5.62 5.83
N PRO A 64 -14.92 -5.61 7.18
CA PRO A 64 -14.52 -4.45 7.97
C PRO A 64 -13.12 -3.95 7.56
N GLY A 65 -13.06 -2.67 7.17
CA GLY A 65 -11.82 -2.02 6.70
C GLY A 65 -11.32 -2.46 5.33
N VAL A 66 -12.03 -3.31 4.58
CA VAL A 66 -11.60 -3.81 3.25
C VAL A 66 -12.66 -3.52 2.19
N THR A 67 -12.26 -2.77 1.16
CA THR A 67 -13.09 -2.45 -0.01
C THR A 67 -12.44 -2.99 -1.28
N LEU A 68 -13.23 -3.63 -2.14
CA LEU A 68 -12.83 -4.05 -3.48
C LEU A 68 -13.17 -2.96 -4.47
N ASP A 69 -12.20 -2.54 -5.28
CA ASP A 69 -12.41 -1.72 -6.47
C ASP A 69 -12.28 -2.59 -7.71
N TRP A 70 -13.42 -3.03 -8.26
CA TRP A 70 -13.46 -3.87 -9.45
C TRP A 70 -13.07 -3.13 -10.73
N GLY A 71 -13.13 -1.80 -10.75
CA GLY A 71 -12.66 -1.01 -11.87
C GLY A 71 -11.15 -1.11 -11.95
N ARG A 72 -10.50 -0.67 -10.87
CA ARG A 72 -9.05 -0.61 -10.77
C ARG A 72 -8.38 -1.97 -10.50
N LYS A 73 -9.17 -3.01 -10.27
CA LYS A 73 -8.72 -4.32 -9.74
C LYS A 73 -7.81 -4.14 -8.52
N ALA A 74 -8.30 -3.38 -7.55
CA ALA A 74 -7.54 -3.01 -6.37
C ALA A 74 -8.28 -3.38 -5.09
N VAL A 75 -7.51 -3.58 -4.03
CA VAL A 75 -8.00 -3.72 -2.65
C VAL A 75 -7.63 -2.45 -1.90
N GLU A 76 -8.61 -1.78 -1.32
CA GLU A 76 -8.40 -0.63 -0.44
C GLU A 76 -8.59 -1.08 1.01
N VAL A 77 -7.56 -0.88 1.82
CA VAL A 77 -7.54 -1.26 3.24
C VAL A 77 -7.47 0.02 4.08
N ALA A 78 -8.49 0.27 4.88
CA ALA A 78 -8.52 1.41 5.80
C ALA A 78 -7.44 1.26 6.88
N GLY A 79 -6.88 2.37 7.35
CA GLY A 79 -5.93 2.37 8.44
C GLY A 79 -5.56 3.77 8.91
N VAL A 80 -4.71 3.84 9.92
CA VAL A 80 -4.30 5.08 10.56
C VAL A 80 -2.78 5.12 10.75
N VAL A 81 -2.20 6.31 10.65
CA VAL A 81 -0.77 6.52 10.94
C VAL A 81 -0.52 6.40 12.45
N VAL A 82 0.33 5.45 12.85
CA VAL A 82 0.66 5.15 14.25
C VAL A 82 2.14 5.38 14.61
N LEU A 83 3.01 5.49 13.61
CA LEU A 83 4.43 5.80 13.79
C LEU A 83 4.91 6.76 12.69
N ARG A 84 5.78 7.71 13.04
CA ARG A 84 6.40 8.65 12.08
C ARG A 84 7.93 8.71 12.15
N GLU A 85 8.51 8.09 13.16
CA GLU A 85 9.95 8.15 13.44
C GLU A 85 10.38 6.82 14.06
N GLY A 86 11.59 6.39 13.74
CA GLY A 86 12.19 5.17 14.26
C GLY A 86 12.44 4.10 13.20
N PRO A 87 13.22 3.07 13.56
CA PRO A 87 13.46 1.93 12.69
C PRO A 87 12.18 1.13 12.45
N LEU A 88 12.11 0.46 11.31
CA LEU A 88 10.91 -0.27 10.87
C LEU A 88 11.20 -1.74 10.61
N GLU A 89 10.28 -2.57 11.07
CA GLU A 89 10.13 -3.95 10.59
C GLU A 89 8.96 -4.06 9.60
N LEU A 90 7.97 -3.16 9.69
CA LEU A 90 6.79 -3.16 8.84
C LEU A 90 6.45 -1.75 8.34
N LEU A 91 5.85 -1.69 7.16
CA LEU A 91 5.12 -0.51 6.72
C LEU A 91 3.73 -0.49 7.38
N ALA A 92 3.07 -1.64 7.44
CA ALA A 92 1.71 -1.78 7.95
C ALA A 92 1.53 -3.04 8.81
N CYS A 93 0.81 -2.91 9.92
CA CYS A 93 0.46 -4.01 10.82
C CYS A 93 -1.04 -4.07 11.14
N SER A 94 -1.45 -5.20 11.71
CA SER A 94 -2.79 -5.35 12.29
C SER A 94 -2.91 -4.65 13.65
N PRO A 95 -4.14 -4.44 14.16
CA PRO A 95 -4.33 -3.83 15.48
C PRO A 95 -3.82 -4.69 16.65
N ARG A 96 -3.20 -4.02 17.62
CA ARG A 96 -2.67 -4.53 18.89
C ARG A 96 -1.57 -5.58 18.72
N THR A 97 -0.65 -5.35 17.78
CA THR A 97 0.47 -6.27 17.51
C THR A 97 1.80 -5.52 17.48
N ARG A 98 2.07 -4.80 16.39
CA ARG A 98 3.39 -4.29 16.02
C ARG A 98 3.38 -2.78 15.71
N GLU A 99 2.49 -2.02 16.34
CA GLU A 99 2.36 -0.57 16.07
C GLU A 99 3.59 0.25 16.45
N HIS A 100 4.47 -0.26 17.30
CA HIS A 100 5.71 0.41 17.71
C HIS A 100 6.83 0.31 16.66
N GLU A 101 6.64 -0.49 15.60
CA GLU A 101 7.60 -0.76 14.54
C GLU A 101 6.95 -0.71 13.13
N SER A 102 5.76 -0.08 13.06
CA SER A 102 4.93 0.02 11.85
C SER A 102 4.41 1.44 11.64
N ILE A 103 4.46 1.97 10.42
CA ILE A 103 3.91 3.30 10.12
C ILE A 103 2.38 3.32 10.18
N ILE A 104 1.73 2.29 9.65
CA ILE A 104 0.28 2.19 9.53
C ILE A 104 -0.25 1.04 10.39
N ARG A 105 -1.30 1.29 11.17
CA ARG A 105 -2.17 0.24 11.68
C ARG A 105 -3.38 0.13 10.76
N VAL A 106 -3.58 -1.02 10.11
CA VAL A 106 -4.79 -1.25 9.32
C VAL A 106 -5.97 -1.60 10.21
N ASP A 107 -7.17 -1.22 9.79
CA ASP A 107 -8.44 -1.53 10.46
C ASP A 107 -9.13 -2.74 9.82
N ALA A 108 -8.34 -3.73 9.44
CA ALA A 108 -8.77 -4.95 8.76
C ALA A 108 -8.05 -6.17 9.31
N ARG A 109 -8.67 -7.35 9.14
CA ARG A 109 -8.00 -8.62 9.45
C ARG A 109 -7.12 -9.05 8.26
N PRO A 110 -5.88 -9.53 8.48
CA PRO A 110 -5.00 -9.99 7.41
C PRO A 110 -5.61 -11.05 6.50
N VAL A 111 -6.38 -11.98 7.07
CA VAL A 111 -7.09 -13.01 6.30
C VAL A 111 -8.15 -12.43 5.35
N ASP A 112 -8.76 -11.28 5.69
CA ASP A 112 -9.73 -10.63 4.80
C ASP A 112 -9.00 -9.88 3.68
N ILE A 113 -7.84 -9.28 3.96
CA ILE A 113 -6.97 -8.68 2.94
C ILE A 113 -6.49 -9.76 1.95
N PHE A 114 -6.01 -10.91 2.46
CA PHE A 114 -5.58 -12.06 1.64
C PHE A 114 -6.68 -12.49 0.67
N LYS A 115 -7.90 -12.71 1.17
CA LYS A 115 -9.06 -13.10 0.35
C LYS A 115 -9.43 -12.04 -0.68
N ALA A 116 -9.42 -10.76 -0.28
CA ALA A 116 -9.72 -9.65 -1.16
C ALA A 116 -8.73 -9.56 -2.33
N MET A 117 -7.43 -9.76 -2.07
CA MET A 117 -6.39 -9.78 -3.10
C MET A 117 -6.62 -10.90 -4.12
N GLY A 118 -6.94 -12.11 -3.65
CA GLY A 118 -7.31 -13.21 -4.53
C GLY A 118 -8.58 -12.93 -5.36
N LEU A 119 -9.59 -12.27 -4.78
CA LEU A 119 -10.82 -11.91 -5.50
C LEU A 119 -10.58 -10.91 -6.64
N VAL A 120 -9.65 -9.97 -6.50
CA VAL A 120 -9.26 -9.07 -7.59
C VAL A 120 -8.25 -9.68 -8.56
N GLY A 121 -7.85 -10.94 -8.32
CA GLY A 121 -7.02 -11.75 -9.21
C GLY A 121 -5.51 -11.59 -9.01
N ILE A 122 -5.06 -11.22 -7.81
CA ILE A 122 -3.64 -11.18 -7.45
C ILE A 122 -3.28 -12.50 -6.79
N GLU A 123 -2.30 -13.22 -7.35
CA GLU A 123 -1.94 -14.56 -6.88
C GLU A 123 -0.86 -14.52 -5.77
N PRO A 124 -1.05 -15.24 -4.66
CA PRO A 124 -0.04 -15.34 -3.61
C PRO A 124 1.12 -16.24 -4.05
N GLY A 125 2.32 -15.93 -3.58
CA GLY A 125 3.47 -16.81 -3.72
C GLY A 125 3.82 -17.54 -2.44
N LYS A 126 5.04 -17.33 -1.97
CA LYS A 126 5.57 -17.96 -0.76
C LYS A 126 6.34 -16.90 0.04
N PRO A 127 6.14 -16.82 1.36
CA PRO A 127 6.96 -15.95 2.21
C PRO A 127 8.41 -16.46 2.27
N VAL A 128 9.25 -15.67 2.91
CA VAL A 128 10.62 -16.07 3.25
C VAL A 128 10.59 -17.41 3.98
N ARG A 129 11.48 -18.32 3.59
CA ARG A 129 11.57 -19.65 4.17
C ARG A 129 12.98 -20.21 4.04
N TYR A 130 13.32 -21.11 4.94
CA TYR A 130 14.53 -21.90 4.83
C TYR A 130 14.30 -23.08 3.87
N ASP A 131 15.24 -23.33 2.97
CA ASP A 131 15.30 -24.51 2.10
C ASP A 131 16.42 -25.41 2.62
N GLU A 132 16.04 -26.51 3.28
CA GLU A 132 16.99 -27.46 3.91
C GLU A 132 17.89 -28.16 2.89
N GLU A 133 17.39 -28.41 1.67
CA GLU A 133 18.18 -29.08 0.62
C GLU A 133 19.29 -28.16 0.11
N LYS A 134 19.03 -26.85 0.08
CA LYS A 134 20.00 -25.83 -0.35
C LYS A 134 20.78 -25.20 0.79
N ASP A 135 20.44 -25.53 2.04
CA ASP A 135 20.99 -24.94 3.25
C ASP A 135 20.98 -23.39 3.18
N ALA A 136 19.85 -22.82 2.72
CA ALA A 136 19.77 -21.41 2.39
C ALA A 136 18.38 -20.80 2.65
N TRP A 137 18.38 -19.53 3.04
CA TRP A 137 17.16 -18.71 3.05
C TRP A 137 16.76 -18.36 1.62
N LEU A 138 15.50 -18.63 1.29
CA LEU A 138 14.89 -18.22 0.03
C LEU A 138 14.08 -16.94 0.25
N PRO A 139 14.26 -15.92 -0.60
CA PRO A 139 13.50 -14.68 -0.48
C PRO A 139 11.99 -14.93 -0.68
N PRO A 140 11.15 -14.01 -0.19
CA PRO A 140 9.73 -14.05 -0.50
C PRO A 140 9.51 -13.91 -2.02
N VAL A 141 8.55 -14.65 -2.54
CA VAL A 141 8.14 -14.62 -3.95
C VAL A 141 6.63 -14.48 -4.01
N GLY A 142 6.12 -13.98 -5.13
CA GLY A 142 4.69 -13.80 -5.37
C GLY A 142 4.45 -12.87 -6.54
N GLU A 143 3.18 -12.65 -6.86
CA GLU A 143 2.84 -11.60 -7.83
C GLU A 143 3.31 -10.25 -7.30
N ALA A 144 3.96 -9.46 -8.16
CA ALA A 144 4.40 -8.12 -7.80
C ALA A 144 3.17 -7.21 -7.60
N VAL A 145 3.21 -6.37 -6.57
CA VAL A 145 2.11 -5.45 -6.23
C VAL A 145 2.58 -4.01 -6.14
N ASP A 146 1.75 -3.07 -6.59
CA ASP A 146 1.96 -1.64 -6.36
C ASP A 146 1.18 -1.25 -5.10
N LEU A 147 1.88 -0.61 -4.17
CA LEU A 147 1.32 -0.14 -2.91
C LEU A 147 1.25 1.38 -2.92
N ARG A 148 0.04 1.91 -2.77
CA ARG A 148 -0.21 3.35 -2.65
C ARG A 148 -0.85 3.67 -1.31
N ILE A 149 -0.52 4.83 -0.77
CA ILE A 149 -1.14 5.34 0.44
C ILE A 149 -1.95 6.57 0.07
N VAL A 150 -3.25 6.49 0.31
CA VAL A 150 -4.20 7.57 0.05
C VAL A 150 -4.64 8.17 1.37
N TYR A 151 -4.50 9.47 1.53
CA TYR A 151 -4.87 10.17 2.76
C TYR A 151 -5.30 11.60 2.46
N GLU A 152 -5.98 12.23 3.41
CA GLU A 152 -6.25 13.66 3.36
C GLU A 152 -5.31 14.42 4.28
N HIS A 153 -4.75 15.52 3.78
CA HIS A 153 -3.92 16.40 4.59
C HIS A 153 -4.07 17.84 4.12
N ALA A 154 -4.38 18.74 5.07
CA ALA A 154 -4.64 20.16 4.79
C ALA A 154 -5.71 20.38 3.69
N GLY A 155 -6.80 19.61 3.75
CA GLY A 155 -7.92 19.70 2.79
C GLY A 155 -7.58 19.21 1.37
N ARG A 156 -6.45 18.53 1.19
CA ARG A 156 -6.06 17.93 -0.10
C ARG A 156 -5.94 16.42 0.05
N ARG A 157 -6.65 15.69 -0.82
CA ARG A 157 -6.44 14.26 -1.01
C ARG A 157 -5.09 14.05 -1.69
N ARG A 158 -4.26 13.20 -1.10
CA ARG A 158 -2.94 12.79 -1.59
C ARG A 158 -2.95 11.30 -1.87
N ALA A 159 -2.16 10.89 -2.85
CA ALA A 159 -1.88 9.49 -3.17
C ALA A 159 -0.39 9.39 -3.48
N VAL A 160 0.35 8.68 -2.63
CA VAL A 160 1.82 8.55 -2.72
C VAL A 160 2.22 7.09 -2.83
N ALA A 161 3.43 6.80 -3.32
CA ALA A 161 3.95 5.44 -3.25
C ALA A 161 4.23 5.08 -1.79
N ALA A 162 3.95 3.84 -1.40
CA ALA A 162 4.24 3.38 -0.04
C ALA A 162 5.73 3.54 0.34
N ALA A 163 6.63 3.34 -0.63
CA ALA A 163 8.05 3.50 -0.45
C ALA A 163 8.48 4.95 -0.14
N ASP A 164 7.67 5.96 -0.50
CA ASP A 164 7.96 7.37 -0.21
C ASP A 164 7.94 7.66 1.31
N TRP A 165 7.22 6.85 2.08
CA TRP A 165 7.16 6.92 3.54
C TRP A 165 8.32 6.20 4.24
N LEU A 166 9.20 5.53 3.48
CA LEU A 166 10.36 4.82 3.98
C LEU A 166 11.63 5.66 3.78
N LEU A 167 12.58 5.51 4.69
CA LEU A 167 13.91 6.12 4.63
C LEU A 167 14.96 5.02 4.76
N ASP A 168 15.83 4.89 3.77
CA ASP A 168 17.03 4.06 3.87
C ASP A 168 18.01 4.71 4.84
N VAL A 169 18.32 4.02 5.94
CA VAL A 169 19.13 4.58 7.04
C VAL A 169 20.57 4.84 6.64
N HIS A 170 21.09 4.10 5.66
CA HIS A 170 22.46 4.24 5.17
C HIS A 170 22.56 5.37 4.15
N ARG A 171 21.60 5.43 3.21
CA ARG A 171 21.56 6.45 2.16
C ARG A 171 21.00 7.80 2.63
N LYS A 172 20.22 7.80 3.72
CA LYS A 172 19.47 8.96 4.22
C LYS A 172 18.57 9.57 3.15
N ALA A 173 17.97 8.71 2.34
CA ALA A 173 17.07 9.04 1.25
C ALA A 173 15.99 7.95 1.14
N PRO A 174 14.86 8.21 0.46
CA PRO A 174 13.91 7.16 0.15
C PRO A 174 14.59 5.98 -0.56
N PRO A 175 14.20 4.73 -0.25
CA PRO A 175 14.79 3.56 -0.91
C PRO A 175 14.40 3.51 -2.39
N GLU A 176 15.39 3.23 -3.25
CA GLU A 176 15.18 3.05 -4.68
C GLU A 176 14.86 1.58 -5.00
N GLY A 177 14.00 1.35 -6.00
CA GLY A 177 13.76 0.00 -6.53
C GLY A 177 13.08 -0.97 -5.56
N VAL A 178 12.30 -0.48 -4.60
CA VAL A 178 11.51 -1.34 -3.72
C VAL A 178 10.45 -2.07 -4.53
N GLU A 179 10.60 -3.39 -4.66
CA GLU A 179 9.62 -4.28 -5.28
C GLU A 179 8.83 -5.00 -4.19
N TRP A 180 7.50 -4.88 -4.20
CA TRP A 180 6.63 -5.58 -3.27
C TRP A 180 6.06 -6.83 -3.92
N VAL A 181 5.98 -7.93 -3.18
CA VAL A 181 5.36 -9.18 -3.63
C VAL A 181 4.25 -9.60 -2.67
N PHE A 182 3.17 -10.15 -3.24
CA PHE A 182 2.14 -10.81 -2.46
C PHE A 182 2.64 -12.20 -2.01
N ALA A 183 3.29 -12.23 -0.84
CA ALA A 183 3.91 -13.44 -0.28
C ALA A 183 2.89 -14.45 0.26
N GLY A 184 1.75 -13.98 0.73
CA GLY A 184 0.61 -14.81 1.14
C GLY A 184 0.60 -15.30 2.58
N SER A 185 1.67 -15.11 3.36
CA SER A 185 1.88 -15.64 4.72
C SER A 185 1.99 -17.17 4.81
N MET A 186 2.78 -17.64 5.78
CA MET A 186 2.73 -19.04 6.19
C MET A 186 1.43 -19.36 6.96
N VAL A 187 1.16 -20.65 7.09
CA VAL A 187 0.13 -21.21 7.96
C VAL A 187 0.83 -22.07 9.00
N PHE A 188 0.52 -21.88 10.28
CA PHE A 188 1.07 -22.70 11.36
C PHE A 188 0.47 -24.11 11.34
N GLU A 189 1.10 -25.05 12.05
CA GLU A 189 0.67 -26.45 12.09
C GLU A 189 -0.79 -26.61 12.58
N GLY A 190 -1.24 -25.72 13.47
CA GLY A 190 -2.63 -25.69 13.97
C GLY A 190 -3.65 -25.10 12.98
N GLY A 191 -3.20 -24.67 11.79
CA GLY A 191 -4.04 -24.06 10.75
C GLY A 191 -4.23 -22.56 10.89
N GLU A 192 -3.60 -21.91 11.87
CA GLU A 192 -3.68 -20.46 12.05
C GLU A 192 -2.92 -19.73 10.95
N PHE A 193 -3.55 -18.70 10.39
CA PHE A 193 -2.95 -17.86 9.37
C PHE A 193 -1.91 -16.93 9.99
N GLY A 194 -0.64 -17.11 9.63
CA GLY A 194 0.51 -16.44 10.27
C GLY A 194 0.35 -14.93 10.40
N ALA A 195 -0.01 -14.25 9.31
CA ALA A 195 -0.22 -12.80 9.32
C ALA A 195 -1.30 -12.36 10.32
N THR A 196 -2.33 -13.20 10.57
CA THR A 196 -3.36 -12.88 11.57
C THR A 196 -2.82 -13.00 12.99
N VAL A 197 -1.94 -13.96 13.24
CA VAL A 197 -1.33 -14.19 14.55
C VAL A 197 -0.32 -13.09 14.88
N ASP A 198 0.58 -12.79 13.95
CA ASP A 198 1.70 -11.86 14.17
C ASP A 198 1.37 -10.40 13.80
N GLY A 199 0.27 -10.19 13.06
CA GLY A 199 -0.14 -8.89 12.54
C GLY A 199 0.76 -8.35 11.41
N THR A 200 1.46 -9.22 10.68
CA THR A 200 2.47 -8.90 9.66
C THR A 200 1.85 -8.62 8.27
N VAL A 201 1.29 -7.42 8.08
CA VAL A 201 0.54 -7.08 6.84
C VAL A 201 1.47 -6.68 5.70
N VAL A 202 2.34 -5.69 5.89
CA VAL A 202 3.35 -5.29 4.90
C VAL A 202 4.71 -5.20 5.59
N CYS A 203 5.57 -6.18 5.37
CA CYS A 203 6.86 -6.30 6.02
C CYS A 203 7.99 -5.74 5.17
N VAL A 204 8.97 -5.11 5.82
CA VAL A 204 10.21 -4.63 5.21
C VAL A 204 11.45 -5.42 5.64
N VAL A 205 11.25 -6.42 6.50
CA VAL A 205 12.22 -7.43 6.92
C VAL A 205 11.62 -8.84 6.79
N ASP A 206 12.47 -9.84 6.96
CA ASP A 206 12.20 -11.26 6.72
C ASP A 206 11.31 -11.87 7.83
N PHE A 207 10.00 -11.79 7.63
CA PHE A 207 9.02 -12.57 8.41
C PHE A 207 8.31 -13.61 7.56
N SER A 208 8.35 -14.87 7.99
CA SER A 208 7.62 -15.96 7.32
C SER A 208 6.10 -15.79 7.40
N THR A 209 5.61 -14.97 8.32
CA THR A 209 4.20 -14.61 8.46
C THR A 209 3.79 -13.41 7.60
N ALA A 210 4.71 -12.77 6.87
CA ALA A 210 4.41 -11.60 6.04
C ALA A 210 3.35 -11.89 4.97
N LEU A 211 2.29 -11.09 4.94
CA LEU A 211 1.28 -11.12 3.89
C LEU A 211 1.81 -10.52 2.58
N ILE A 212 2.42 -9.33 2.67
CA ILE A 212 3.14 -8.65 1.60
C ILE A 212 4.55 -8.37 2.10
N ALA A 213 5.56 -8.57 1.24
CA ALA A 213 6.97 -8.39 1.60
C ALA A 213 7.74 -7.68 0.48
N ILE A 214 8.90 -7.13 0.82
CA ILE A 214 9.88 -6.66 -0.18
C ILE A 214 10.51 -7.89 -0.87
N SER A 215 10.69 -7.82 -2.19
CA SER A 215 11.35 -8.86 -2.98
C SER A 215 12.86 -8.83 -2.75
N GLY A 216 13.28 -9.47 -1.66
CA GLY A 216 14.68 -9.51 -1.21
C GLY A 216 14.78 -10.09 0.20
N LEU A 217 15.99 -10.47 0.60
CA LEU A 217 16.27 -10.87 1.98
C LEU A 217 16.73 -9.65 2.76
N HIS A 218 16.05 -9.38 3.87
CA HIS A 218 16.33 -8.28 4.79
C HIS A 218 16.17 -8.78 6.21
N THR A 219 17.28 -8.91 6.94
CA THR A 219 17.25 -9.41 8.31
C THR A 219 16.36 -8.58 9.25
N ALA A 220 15.64 -9.27 10.15
CA ALA A 220 14.87 -8.66 11.25
C ALA A 220 15.73 -8.43 12.52
N ALA A 221 17.05 -8.59 12.44
CA ALA A 221 17.93 -8.28 13.56
C ALA A 221 17.92 -6.77 13.84
N ASN A 222 17.60 -6.37 15.08
CA ASN A 222 17.42 -4.98 15.50
C ASN A 222 18.58 -4.05 15.11
N GLU A 223 19.81 -4.53 15.23
CA GLU A 223 21.04 -3.79 14.89
C GLU A 223 21.26 -3.61 13.38
N SER A 224 20.48 -4.31 12.54
CA SER A 224 20.62 -4.38 11.08
C SER A 224 19.39 -3.88 10.33
N LEU A 225 18.42 -3.26 11.03
CA LEU A 225 17.24 -2.67 10.38
C LEU A 225 17.68 -1.57 9.42
N TRP A 226 17.34 -1.76 8.14
CA TRP A 226 17.84 -0.95 7.03
C TRP A 226 16.90 0.21 6.66
N LEU A 227 15.65 0.18 7.16
CA LEU A 227 14.65 1.20 6.93
C LEU A 227 14.17 1.85 8.23
N ALA A 228 13.86 3.13 8.13
CA ALA A 228 13.20 3.92 9.15
C ALA A 228 12.01 4.68 8.56
N ALA A 229 11.15 5.22 9.42
CA ALA A 229 10.05 6.07 9.02
C ALA A 229 10.56 7.43 8.49
N ASN A 230 10.12 7.83 7.30
CA ASN A 230 10.47 9.12 6.70
C ASN A 230 9.54 10.23 7.24
N THR A 231 9.90 10.80 8.40
CA THR A 231 9.05 11.75 9.13
C THR A 231 8.50 12.89 8.27
N GLU A 232 9.30 13.45 7.37
CA GLU A 232 8.91 14.57 6.51
C GLU A 232 7.86 14.19 5.45
N ALA A 233 7.80 12.92 5.06
CA ALA A 233 6.84 12.41 4.06
C ALA A 233 5.53 11.90 4.68
N ILE A 234 5.56 11.52 5.96
CA ILE A 234 4.42 10.92 6.67
C ILE A 234 3.60 12.03 7.35
N PRO A 235 2.26 12.09 7.14
CA PRO A 235 1.40 13.07 7.81
C PRO A 235 1.34 12.83 9.34
N PRO A 236 0.77 13.75 10.13
CA PRO A 236 0.71 13.60 11.59
C PRO A 236 0.13 12.28 12.08
N LEU A 237 0.53 11.84 13.28
CA LEU A 237 -0.03 10.67 13.94
C LEU A 237 -1.55 10.79 14.05
N GLY A 238 -2.26 9.67 13.90
CA GLY A 238 -3.72 9.64 13.89
C GLY A 238 -4.35 10.04 12.55
N THR A 239 -3.58 10.37 11.52
CA THR A 239 -4.13 10.64 10.19
C THR A 239 -4.72 9.36 9.61
N GLU A 240 -6.02 9.40 9.29
CA GLU A 240 -6.72 8.34 8.57
C GLU A 240 -6.18 8.22 7.14
N CYS A 241 -6.01 6.99 6.68
CA CYS A 241 -5.49 6.67 5.37
C CYS A 241 -6.08 5.37 4.82
N ALA A 242 -5.85 5.12 3.54
CA ALA A 242 -6.14 3.86 2.90
C ALA A 242 -4.86 3.34 2.22
N LEU A 243 -4.47 2.11 2.57
CA LEU A 243 -3.49 1.34 1.82
C LEU A 243 -4.20 0.72 0.61
N VAL A 244 -3.85 1.17 -0.58
CA VAL A 244 -4.38 0.68 -1.85
C VAL A 244 -3.37 -0.31 -2.45
N ILE A 245 -3.82 -1.54 -2.67
CA ILE A 245 -3.04 -2.66 -3.15
C ILE A 245 -3.58 -3.07 -4.52
N ARG A 246 -2.71 -3.18 -5.52
CA ARG A 246 -3.07 -3.65 -6.86
C ARG A 246 -1.93 -4.45 -7.47
N SER A 247 -2.23 -5.24 -8.51
CA SER A 247 -1.18 -5.89 -9.29
C SER A 247 -0.24 -4.85 -9.89
N ALA A 248 1.07 -5.09 -9.77
CA ALA A 248 2.08 -4.31 -10.49
C ALA A 248 2.17 -4.71 -11.97
N ALA A 249 1.57 -5.84 -12.37
CA ALA A 249 1.39 -6.21 -13.76
C ALA A 249 0.37 -5.27 -14.40
N ARG A 250 0.84 -4.09 -14.83
CA ARG A 250 0.02 -3.10 -15.52
C ARG A 250 -0.56 -3.73 -16.78
N ALA A 251 -1.88 -3.76 -16.87
CA ALA A 251 -2.54 -4.22 -18.09
C ALA A 251 -2.10 -3.35 -19.27
N THR A 252 -1.68 -3.97 -20.37
CA THR A 252 -1.28 -3.22 -21.58
C THR A 252 -2.51 -2.83 -22.39
N LEU A 253 -2.63 -1.54 -22.70
CA LEU A 253 -3.57 -1.02 -23.67
C LEU A 253 -2.83 -0.82 -24.99
N VAL A 254 -3.10 -1.69 -25.96
CA VAL A 254 -2.50 -1.61 -27.29
C VAL A 254 -3.27 -0.58 -28.11
N VAL A 255 -2.61 0.52 -28.47
CA VAL A 255 -3.15 1.60 -29.29
C VAL A 255 -2.34 1.67 -30.58
N THR A 256 -3.00 1.74 -31.71
CA THR A 256 -2.34 1.93 -33.01
C THR A 256 -2.33 3.41 -33.37
N LEU A 257 -1.15 3.96 -33.67
CA LEU A 257 -0.98 5.23 -34.36
C LEU A 257 -0.94 4.97 -35.86
N THR A 258 -1.97 5.43 -36.55
CA THR A 258 -2.07 5.31 -38.00
C THR A 258 -1.17 6.33 -38.70
N ALA A 259 -0.82 6.07 -39.96
CA ALA A 259 0.07 6.95 -40.74
C ALA A 259 -0.49 8.38 -40.95
N ASP A 260 -1.81 8.57 -40.84
CA ASP A 260 -2.49 9.87 -40.88
C ASP A 260 -2.64 10.53 -39.48
N GLY A 261 -1.99 9.97 -38.45
CA GLY A 261 -1.87 10.59 -37.14
C GLY A 261 -3.05 10.35 -36.18
N ARG A 262 -3.91 9.37 -36.48
CA ARG A 262 -5.06 9.00 -35.64
C ARG A 262 -4.68 7.86 -34.69
N LEU A 263 -5.36 7.81 -33.54
CA LEU A 263 -5.23 6.71 -32.60
C LEU A 263 -6.42 5.77 -32.74
N THR A 264 -6.16 4.47 -32.73
CA THR A 264 -7.20 3.45 -32.68
C THR A 264 -6.94 2.43 -31.58
N LEU A 265 -8.02 1.99 -30.93
CA LEU A 265 -8.03 0.91 -29.95
C LEU A 265 -8.92 -0.20 -30.49
N LYS A 266 -8.32 -1.38 -30.78
CA LYS A 266 -9.04 -2.49 -31.44
C LYS A 266 -9.79 -2.00 -32.70
N GLU A 267 -9.08 -1.26 -33.55
CA GLU A 267 -9.59 -0.66 -34.82
C GLU A 267 -10.65 0.44 -34.67
N LYS A 268 -11.07 0.78 -33.44
CA LYS A 268 -12.00 1.89 -33.20
C LYS A 268 -11.22 3.18 -32.91
N PRO A 269 -11.59 4.33 -33.50
CA PRO A 269 -10.98 5.62 -33.16
C PRO A 269 -11.06 5.90 -31.66
N VAL A 270 -9.97 6.40 -31.09
CA VAL A 270 -9.90 6.84 -29.69
C VAL A 270 -9.20 8.20 -29.63
N THR A 271 -9.68 9.09 -28.78
CA THR A 271 -9.05 10.40 -28.54
C THR A 271 -7.95 10.31 -27.49
N PHE A 272 -7.03 11.28 -27.47
CA PHE A 272 -6.01 11.37 -26.41
C PHE A 272 -6.63 11.49 -25.00
N ALA A 273 -7.76 12.18 -24.87
CA ALA A 273 -8.47 12.36 -23.60
C ALA A 273 -9.11 11.05 -23.09
N GLU A 274 -9.76 10.30 -23.98
CA GLU A 274 -10.29 8.96 -23.66
C GLU A 274 -9.17 8.00 -23.31
N LEU A 275 -8.07 8.04 -24.05
CA LEU A 275 -6.90 7.22 -23.78
C LEU A 275 -6.30 7.52 -22.41
N ALA A 276 -6.20 8.80 -22.03
CA ALA A 276 -5.74 9.19 -20.70
C ALA A 276 -6.73 8.77 -19.59
N LEU A 277 -8.04 8.76 -19.86
CA LEU A 277 -9.03 8.23 -18.93
C LEU A 277 -8.86 6.72 -18.72
N LEU A 278 -8.73 5.95 -19.80
CA LEU A 278 -8.52 4.50 -19.76
C LEU A 278 -7.20 4.12 -19.08
N GLN A 279 -6.14 4.90 -19.31
CA GLN A 279 -4.86 4.71 -18.63
C GLN A 279 -5.03 4.90 -17.13
N ARG A 280 -5.65 6.02 -16.70
CA ARG A 280 -5.83 6.33 -15.28
C ARG A 280 -6.75 5.36 -14.54
N GLN A 281 -7.73 4.77 -15.24
CA GLN A 281 -8.65 3.82 -14.63
C GLN A 281 -7.92 2.60 -14.08
N ASP A 282 -7.00 1.98 -14.84
CA ASP A 282 -6.33 0.74 -14.39
C ASP A 282 -4.80 0.88 -14.30
N ASP A 283 -4.28 2.11 -14.31
CA ASP A 283 -2.85 2.44 -14.42
C ASP A 283 -2.14 1.64 -15.52
N ARG A 284 -2.79 1.58 -16.68
CA ARG A 284 -2.36 0.75 -17.81
C ARG A 284 -1.04 1.25 -18.38
N VAL A 285 -0.24 0.32 -18.93
CA VAL A 285 0.81 0.68 -19.87
C VAL A 285 0.17 0.87 -21.24
N ILE A 286 0.50 1.97 -21.93
CA ILE A 286 0.05 2.16 -23.30
C ILE A 286 1.15 1.68 -24.23
N GLU A 287 0.87 0.60 -24.95
CA GLU A 287 1.71 0.16 -26.06
C GLU A 287 1.23 0.85 -27.34
N LEU A 288 1.96 1.90 -27.75
CA LEU A 288 1.69 2.64 -28.97
C LEU A 288 2.36 1.93 -30.15
N ARG A 289 1.58 1.11 -30.87
CA ARG A 289 2.01 0.47 -32.12
C ARG A 289 1.94 1.48 -33.25
N VAL A 290 3.03 1.65 -33.97
CA VAL A 290 3.11 2.61 -35.07
C VAL A 290 2.86 1.87 -36.38
N ASP A 291 1.94 2.37 -37.20
CA ASP A 291 1.71 1.81 -38.53
C ASP A 291 2.91 2.05 -39.45
N ALA A 292 3.10 1.14 -40.40
CA ALA A 292 4.13 1.29 -41.43
C ALA A 292 3.94 2.59 -42.21
N GLY A 293 5.04 3.31 -42.46
CA GLY A 293 5.01 4.60 -43.17
C GLY A 293 4.69 5.83 -42.31
N THR A 294 4.42 5.65 -41.01
CA THR A 294 4.23 6.79 -40.09
C THR A 294 5.56 7.52 -39.87
N ALA A 295 5.57 8.85 -40.05
CA ALA A 295 6.77 9.66 -39.86
C ALA A 295 7.16 9.78 -38.38
N ASP A 296 8.47 9.85 -38.09
CA ASP A 296 8.97 9.98 -36.71
C ASP A 296 8.46 11.24 -36.01
N ALA A 297 8.29 12.35 -36.75
CA ALA A 297 7.69 13.58 -36.21
C ALA A 297 6.26 13.37 -35.71
N GLU A 298 5.50 12.49 -36.37
CA GLU A 298 4.13 12.16 -36.02
C GLU A 298 4.08 11.29 -34.75
N VAL A 299 5.02 10.35 -34.62
CA VAL A 299 5.21 9.55 -33.41
C VAL A 299 5.53 10.45 -32.21
N SER A 300 6.47 11.40 -32.37
CA SER A 300 6.81 12.36 -31.32
C SER A 300 5.63 13.28 -30.96
N ARG A 301 4.87 13.75 -31.95
CA ARG A 301 3.66 14.56 -31.75
C ARG A 301 2.62 13.79 -30.94
N ALA A 302 2.34 12.53 -31.31
CA ALA A 302 1.37 11.70 -30.62
C ALA A 302 1.77 11.47 -29.15
N ALA A 303 3.03 11.12 -28.88
CA ALA A 303 3.52 10.94 -27.50
C ALA A 303 3.40 12.23 -26.67
N ALA A 304 3.74 13.39 -27.24
CA ALA A 304 3.60 14.68 -26.56
C ALA A 304 2.14 15.02 -26.25
N GLU A 305 1.21 14.78 -27.17
CA GLU A 305 -0.22 14.99 -26.93
C GLU A 305 -0.80 14.01 -25.90
N MET A 306 -0.32 12.77 -25.83
CA MET A 306 -0.68 11.83 -24.76
C MET A 306 -0.26 12.36 -23.39
N VAL A 307 0.99 12.81 -23.25
CA VAL A 307 1.50 13.40 -22.01
C VAL A 307 0.70 14.64 -21.61
N LYS A 308 0.42 15.52 -22.57
CA LYS A 308 -0.41 16.71 -22.37
C LYS A 308 -1.87 16.37 -21.97
N ALA A 309 -2.40 15.25 -22.45
CA ALA A 309 -3.71 14.74 -22.03
C ALA A 309 -3.70 14.07 -20.64
N GLY A 310 -2.52 13.95 -20.01
CA GLY A 310 -2.34 13.44 -18.66
C GLY A 310 -2.02 11.94 -18.59
N VAL A 311 -1.45 11.37 -19.66
CA VAL A 311 -0.80 10.05 -19.62
C VAL A 311 0.63 10.22 -19.08
N PRO A 312 1.03 9.53 -17.99
CA PRO A 312 2.41 9.60 -17.50
C PRO A 312 3.39 9.04 -18.54
N LEU A 313 4.48 9.76 -18.82
CA LEU A 313 5.44 9.41 -19.87
C LEU A 313 6.03 7.99 -19.67
N GLU A 314 6.28 7.62 -18.42
CA GLU A 314 6.81 6.32 -18.02
C GLU A 314 5.86 5.14 -18.32
N THR A 315 4.58 5.42 -18.61
CA THR A 315 3.59 4.41 -18.99
C THR A 315 3.48 4.20 -20.50
N ILE A 316 4.17 5.00 -21.32
CA ILE A 316 4.11 4.92 -22.78
C ILE A 316 5.25 4.03 -23.29
N ARG A 317 4.90 2.99 -24.05
CA ARG A 317 5.84 2.09 -24.74
C ARG A 317 5.59 2.19 -26.24
N ILE A 318 6.53 2.76 -26.99
CA ILE A 318 6.41 2.91 -28.44
C ILE A 318 6.97 1.68 -29.13
N VAL A 319 6.16 1.04 -29.97
CA VAL A 319 6.54 -0.13 -30.77
C VAL A 319 6.46 0.25 -32.24
N LYS A 320 7.63 0.47 -32.85
CA LYS A 320 7.73 0.73 -34.29
C LYS A 320 7.63 -0.58 -35.08
N PRO A 321 7.09 -0.56 -36.31
CA PRO A 321 7.03 -1.75 -37.14
C PRO A 321 8.45 -2.22 -37.44
N LYS A 322 8.65 -3.54 -37.44
CA LYS A 322 9.94 -4.14 -37.76
C LYS A 322 10.29 -3.74 -39.19
N ALA A 323 11.46 -3.13 -39.40
CA ALA A 323 11.93 -2.87 -40.74
C ALA A 323 11.99 -4.21 -41.49
N ASP A 324 11.29 -4.33 -42.61
CA ASP A 324 11.37 -5.51 -43.45
C ASP A 324 12.84 -5.67 -43.88
N GLY A 325 13.52 -6.66 -43.30
CA GLY A 325 14.79 -7.14 -43.84
C GLY A 325 14.55 -7.67 -45.25
N PRO A 326 15.55 -7.61 -46.15
CA PRO A 326 15.36 -8.02 -47.53
C PRO A 326 14.79 -9.44 -47.58
N ALA A 327 13.71 -9.60 -48.35
CA ALA A 327 13.04 -10.87 -48.55
C ALA A 327 14.08 -11.95 -48.88
N GLN A 328 14.20 -12.97 -48.03
CA GLN A 328 15.01 -14.14 -48.35
C GLN A 328 14.38 -14.80 -49.57
N THR A 329 14.97 -14.57 -50.74
CA THR A 329 14.67 -15.32 -51.95
C THR A 329 15.00 -16.77 -51.70
N LYS A 330 13.96 -17.58 -51.52
CA LYS A 330 14.04 -19.04 -51.53
C LYS A 330 14.65 -19.46 -52.87
N PRO A 331 15.73 -20.27 -52.92
CA PRO A 331 16.23 -20.77 -54.19
C PRO A 331 15.15 -21.65 -54.82
N ALA A 332 14.93 -21.44 -56.13
CA ALA A 332 14.02 -22.21 -56.97
C ALA A 332 14.44 -23.70 -56.99
N PRO A 333 13.47 -24.62 -57.22
CA PRO A 333 13.59 -26.04 -56.90
C PRO A 333 14.69 -26.79 -57.65
#